data_AF-U4K8W2-F1
#
_entry.id   AF-U4K8W2-F1
#
_cell.length_a   1.000
_cell.length_b   1.000
_cell.length_c   1.000
_cell.angle_alpha   90.00
_cell.angle_beta   90.00
_cell.angle_gamma   90.00
#
_symmetry.space_group_name_H-M   'P 1'
#
loop_
_entity.id
_entity.type
_entity.pdbx_description
1 polymer ?
#
loop_
_entity_poly.entity_id
_entity_poly.type
_entity_poly.pdbx_seq_one_letter_code
_entity_poly.pdbx_strand_id
1 'polypeptide(L)'
;MSKKLLPIPLILLIPILLLVVVIVAAVYRFNMTDEEIHAKQGFSHKKEQVAGDDPVMLKLFALHDAQPWRVQVPNSISNAQLSQFIGEAPYQQVKGFYTVDGQRGEVVLDYIGIQPLNLGDPESEMVFVVPYAINKQGGNSLHYLGLFRLLHKEKKVEHLDYVFIGDNLKELKAEVDHPFDVSEAVLAKYIAGDDANSEVVEKQIKVKPTRFVKE
;
A
#
# COMPACT_ATOMS: atom_id res chain seq x y z
N MET A 1 -22.98 -56.66 45.47
CA MET A 1 -22.72 -55.60 44.47
C MET A 1 -21.65 -56.09 43.49
N SER A 2 -22.01 -56.49 42.27
CA SER A 2 -21.04 -57.02 41.30
C SER A 2 -20.22 -55.89 40.68
N LYS A 3 -18.94 -55.78 41.02
CA LYS A 3 -18.02 -54.92 40.29
C LYS A 3 -17.64 -55.67 39.00
N LYS A 4 -18.27 -55.29 37.88
CA LYS A 4 -17.89 -55.78 36.55
C LYS A 4 -16.50 -55.22 36.24
N LEU A 5 -15.46 -56.04 36.46
CA LEU A 5 -14.10 -55.76 36.00
C LEU A 5 -14.14 -55.70 34.47
N LEU A 6 -13.80 -54.54 33.90
CA LEU A 6 -13.75 -54.39 32.45
C LEU A 6 -12.73 -55.41 31.91
N PRO A 7 -13.07 -56.22 30.91
CA PRO A 7 -12.15 -57.20 30.37
C PRO A 7 -10.93 -56.46 29.84
N ILE A 8 -9.74 -56.93 30.23
CA ILE A 8 -8.42 -56.40 29.85
C ILE A 8 -8.30 -56.00 28.35
N PRO A 9 -8.88 -56.73 27.37
CA PRO A 9 -8.89 -56.28 25.97
C PRO A 9 -9.63 -54.96 25.70
N LEU A 10 -10.64 -54.60 26.51
CA LEU A 10 -11.46 -53.39 26.34
C LEU A 10 -10.74 -52.14 26.87
N ILE A 11 -9.98 -52.27 27.96
CA ILE A 11 -9.15 -51.16 28.50
C ILE A 11 -8.04 -50.77 27.51
N LEU A 12 -7.50 -51.74 26.77
CA LEU A 12 -6.47 -51.50 25.76
C LEU A 12 -7.03 -50.86 24.48
N LEU A 13 -8.33 -50.99 24.24
CA LEU A 13 -9.00 -50.46 23.05
C LEU A 13 -9.32 -48.96 23.18
N ILE A 14 -9.58 -48.47 24.39
CA ILE A 14 -9.85 -47.04 24.67
C ILE A 14 -8.74 -46.11 24.16
N PRO A 15 -7.44 -46.30 24.50
CA PRO A 15 -6.39 -45.40 24.03
C PRO A 15 -6.18 -45.47 22.51
N ILE A 16 -6.40 -46.64 21.90
CA ILE A 16 -6.29 -46.83 20.45
C ILE A 16 -7.40 -46.06 19.73
N LEU A 17 -8.63 -46.14 20.23
CA LEU A 17 -9.75 -45.38 19.69
C LEU A 17 -9.51 -43.87 19.79
N LEU A 18 -8.98 -43.40 20.93
CA LEU A 18 -8.66 -41.99 21.17
C LEU A 18 -7.57 -41.51 20.21
N LEU A 19 -6.55 -42.33 19.95
CA LEU A 19 -5.48 -42.04 19.00
C LEU A 19 -6.02 -41.92 17.56
N VAL A 20 -6.94 -42.79 17.14
CA VAL A 20 -7.60 -42.69 15.83
C VAL A 20 -8.38 -41.38 15.71
N VAL A 21 -9.12 -40.96 16.74
CA VAL A 21 -9.84 -39.68 16.74
C VAL A 21 -8.88 -38.49 16.61
N VAL A 22 -7.73 -38.52 17.29
CA VAL A 22 -6.70 -37.47 17.18
C VAL A 22 -6.09 -37.43 15.78
N ILE A 23 -5.84 -38.59 15.16
CA ILE A 23 -5.34 -38.66 13.78
C ILE A 23 -6.37 -38.09 12.80
N VAL A 24 -7.64 -38.46 12.93
CA VAL A 24 -8.72 -37.93 12.07
C VAL A 24 -8.87 -36.42 12.26
N ALA A 25 -8.82 -35.90 13.49
CA ALA A 25 -8.86 -34.47 13.76
C ALA A 25 -7.63 -33.73 13.21
N ALA A 26 -6.45 -34.35 13.29
CA ALA A 26 -5.23 -33.80 12.69
C ALA A 26 -5.34 -33.78 11.16
N VAL A 27 -5.74 -34.88 10.54
CA VAL A 27 -5.97 -34.95 9.09
C VAL A 27 -7.04 -33.96 8.65
N TYR A 28 -8.13 -33.79 9.40
CA TYR A 28 -9.16 -32.78 9.10
C TYR A 28 -8.60 -31.35 9.22
N ARG A 29 -7.79 -31.08 10.25
CA ARG A 29 -7.10 -29.79 10.42
C ARG A 29 -6.03 -29.52 9.36
N PHE A 30 -5.34 -30.56 8.86
CA PHE A 30 -4.31 -30.44 7.84
C PHE A 30 -4.88 -30.45 6.41
N ASN A 31 -6.01 -31.13 6.19
CA ASN A 31 -6.73 -31.18 4.91
C ASN A 31 -7.72 -30.01 4.73
N MET A 32 -8.02 -29.26 5.80
CA MET A 32 -8.49 -27.87 5.69
C MET A 32 -7.29 -26.95 5.45
N THR A 33 -6.66 -27.09 4.29
CA THR A 33 -5.76 -26.06 3.75
C THR A 33 -6.30 -25.66 2.37
N ASP A 34 -6.87 -24.45 2.33
CA ASP A 34 -6.78 -23.50 1.22
C ASP A 34 -8.04 -22.92 0.55
N GLU A 35 -9.25 -23.06 1.08
CA GLU A 35 -10.39 -22.22 0.61
C GLU A 35 -11.02 -21.31 1.68
N GLU A 36 -11.16 -21.75 2.94
CA GLU A 36 -11.87 -20.94 3.95
C GLU A 36 -10.99 -20.01 4.80
N ILE A 37 -9.66 -20.21 4.81
CA ILE A 37 -8.71 -19.34 5.54
C ILE A 37 -8.22 -18.16 4.67
N HIS A 38 -8.33 -18.26 3.34
CA HIS A 38 -7.91 -17.22 2.40
C HIS A 38 -8.82 -15.98 2.38
N ALA A 39 -9.98 -16.03 3.04
CA ALA A 39 -10.92 -14.92 3.11
C ALA A 39 -10.79 -14.06 4.38
N LYS A 40 -10.01 -14.47 5.40
CA LYS A 40 -10.08 -13.80 6.73
C LYS A 40 -8.76 -13.37 7.35
N GLN A 41 -7.62 -13.66 6.74
CA GLN A 41 -6.34 -13.19 7.25
C GLN A 41 -5.50 -12.71 6.07
N GLY A 42 -5.41 -11.39 5.90
CA GLY A 42 -4.69 -10.69 4.85
C GLY A 42 -3.17 -10.88 4.89
N PHE A 43 -2.71 -12.13 4.84
CA PHE A 43 -1.34 -12.45 4.51
C PHE A 43 -1.22 -12.48 2.99
N SER A 44 -0.59 -11.44 2.46
CA SER A 44 -0.17 -11.37 1.08
C SER A 44 0.53 -12.66 0.69
N HIS A 45 -0.02 -13.37 -0.29
CA HIS A 45 0.71 -14.42 -0.99
C HIS A 45 2.05 -13.83 -1.41
N LYS A 46 3.15 -14.39 -0.90
CA LYS A 46 4.36 -14.53 -1.71
C LYS A 46 3.97 -15.42 -2.89
N LYS A 47 3.32 -14.84 -3.90
CA LYS A 47 3.49 -15.35 -5.25
C LYS A 47 4.98 -15.28 -5.50
N GLU A 48 5.56 -16.39 -5.91
CA GLU A 48 6.88 -16.44 -6.49
C GLU A 48 6.99 -15.29 -7.49
N GLN A 49 7.62 -14.20 -7.03
CA GLN A 49 8.02 -13.11 -7.90
C GLN A 49 9.03 -13.75 -8.83
N VAL A 50 8.74 -13.71 -10.14
CA VAL A 50 9.73 -13.92 -11.17
C VAL A 50 10.91 -13.04 -10.78
N ALA A 51 12.05 -13.67 -10.47
CA ALA A 51 13.23 -12.97 -9.99
C ALA A 51 13.67 -11.97 -11.06
N GLY A 52 13.31 -10.70 -10.91
CA GLY A 52 13.61 -9.63 -11.86
C GLY A 52 12.70 -8.42 -11.80
N ASP A 53 11.39 -8.61 -11.59
CA ASP A 53 10.42 -7.52 -11.71
C ASP A 53 10.14 -6.79 -10.39
N ASP A 54 10.08 -5.45 -10.43
CA ASP A 54 9.55 -4.65 -9.33
C ASP A 54 8.02 -4.82 -9.24
N PRO A 55 7.46 -5.28 -8.10
CA PRO A 55 6.05 -5.60 -7.99
C PRO A 55 5.12 -4.40 -8.14
N VAL A 56 5.59 -3.20 -7.77
CA VAL A 56 4.79 -1.99 -7.83
C VAL A 56 4.69 -1.53 -9.28
N MET A 57 5.83 -1.47 -9.97
CA MET A 57 5.89 -1.11 -11.38
C MET A 57 5.12 -2.08 -12.26
N LEU A 58 5.23 -3.39 -11.99
CA LEU A 58 4.49 -4.41 -12.72
C LEU A 58 2.98 -4.27 -12.50
N LYS A 59 2.52 -4.11 -11.25
CA LYS A 59 1.08 -4.07 -10.95
C LYS A 59 0.41 -2.76 -11.40
N LEU A 60 1.08 -1.61 -11.24
CA LEU A 60 0.46 -0.31 -11.51
C LEU A 60 0.65 0.17 -12.95
N PHE A 61 1.74 -0.23 -13.61
CA PHE A 61 2.07 0.26 -14.96
C PHE A 61 2.29 -0.85 -15.98
N ALA A 62 2.13 -2.12 -15.61
CA ALA A 62 2.40 -3.27 -16.47
C ALA A 62 3.83 -3.29 -17.06
N LEU A 63 4.80 -2.75 -16.31
CA LEU A 63 6.20 -2.65 -16.75
C LEU A 63 7.06 -3.77 -16.13
N HIS A 64 7.59 -4.63 -16.99
CA HIS A 64 8.64 -5.62 -16.66
C HIS A 64 10.04 -5.01 -16.71
N ASP A 65 10.98 -5.54 -15.93
CA ASP A 65 12.36 -5.06 -15.79
C ASP A 65 12.46 -3.56 -15.46
N ALA A 66 11.47 -3.04 -14.73
CA ALA A 66 11.38 -1.63 -14.39
C ALA A 66 12.26 -1.27 -13.18
N GLN A 67 12.75 -0.04 -13.16
CA GLN A 67 13.40 0.47 -11.95
C GLN A 67 12.36 0.65 -10.84
N PRO A 68 12.66 0.25 -9.59
CA PRO A 68 11.72 0.41 -8.49
C PRO A 68 11.25 1.85 -8.30
N TRP A 69 9.95 2.03 -8.10
CA TRP A 69 9.39 3.35 -7.77
C TRP A 69 9.88 3.79 -6.39
N ARG A 70 10.70 4.84 -6.39
CA ARG A 70 11.22 5.48 -5.18
C ARG A 70 10.54 6.81 -4.94
N VAL A 71 10.13 7.03 -3.69
CA VAL A 71 9.56 8.30 -3.22
C VAL A 71 10.58 8.98 -2.31
N GLN A 72 11.01 10.19 -2.69
CA GLN A 72 11.81 11.06 -1.83
C GLN A 72 11.15 11.33 -0.49
N VAL A 73 11.94 11.22 0.58
CA VAL A 73 11.53 11.62 1.93
C VAL A 73 11.83 13.12 2.08
N PRO A 74 10.81 13.97 2.29
CA PRO A 74 10.96 15.42 2.39
C PRO A 74 12.06 15.86 3.36
N ASN A 75 12.79 16.92 2.98
CA ASN A 75 13.90 17.49 3.76
C ASN A 75 15.04 16.51 4.07
N SER A 76 15.22 15.46 3.25
CA SER A 76 16.33 14.52 3.37
C SER A 76 16.81 14.04 2.00
N ILE A 77 17.99 13.42 1.95
CA ILE A 77 18.49 12.71 0.77
C ILE A 77 17.94 11.27 0.67
N SER A 78 17.16 10.84 1.65
CA SER A 78 16.63 9.48 1.74
C SER A 78 15.45 9.28 0.80
N ASN A 79 15.30 8.05 0.33
CA ASN A 79 14.21 7.63 -0.54
C ASN A 79 13.63 6.32 -0.02
N ALA A 80 12.31 6.19 -0.07
CA ALA A 80 11.64 4.93 0.20
C ALA A 80 11.32 4.22 -1.12
N GLN A 81 11.78 2.98 -1.26
CA GLN A 81 11.32 2.10 -2.34
C GLN A 81 9.95 1.52 -1.97
N LEU A 82 8.96 1.79 -2.81
CA LEU A 82 7.63 1.22 -2.67
C LEU A 82 7.69 -0.28 -3.01
N SER A 83 7.09 -1.12 -2.18
CA SER A 83 7.15 -2.57 -2.39
C SER A 83 5.97 -3.36 -1.81
N GLN A 84 5.25 -2.81 -0.83
CA GLN A 84 4.18 -3.53 -0.14
C GLN A 84 2.81 -2.91 -0.42
N PHE A 85 1.95 -3.61 -1.13
CA PHE A 85 0.53 -3.22 -1.23
C PHE A 85 -0.18 -3.48 0.09
N ILE A 86 -0.96 -2.51 0.55
CA ILE A 86 -1.75 -2.55 1.77
C ILE A 86 -3.16 -1.97 1.52
N GLY A 87 -4.07 -2.21 2.45
CA GLY A 87 -5.45 -1.72 2.37
C GLY A 87 -6.35 -2.55 1.44
N GLU A 88 -7.64 -2.31 1.57
CA GLU A 88 -8.71 -2.94 0.79
C GLU A 88 -9.47 -1.86 0.01
N ALA A 89 -10.17 -2.24 -1.06
CA ALA A 89 -10.96 -1.27 -1.82
C ALA A 89 -12.00 -0.58 -0.90
N PRO A 90 -12.18 0.75 -1.02
CA PRO A 90 -11.56 1.66 -1.98
C PRO A 90 -10.20 2.26 -1.54
N TYR A 91 -9.73 1.97 -0.33
CA TYR A 91 -8.53 2.56 0.28
C TYR A 91 -7.29 1.68 0.07
N GLN A 92 -6.84 1.58 -1.18
CA GLN A 92 -5.69 0.77 -1.51
C GLN A 92 -4.43 1.61 -1.63
N GLN A 93 -3.39 1.21 -0.92
CA GLN A 93 -2.15 1.97 -0.81
C GLN A 93 -0.94 1.08 -1.10
N VAL A 94 0.18 1.71 -1.40
CA VAL A 94 1.48 1.04 -1.51
C VAL A 94 2.45 1.69 -0.55
N LYS A 95 3.19 0.84 0.16
CA LYS A 95 4.09 1.24 1.22
C LYS A 95 5.55 0.95 0.86
N GLY A 96 6.42 1.85 1.28
CA GLY A 96 7.86 1.69 1.31
C GLY A 96 8.43 2.09 2.66
N PHE A 97 9.64 1.63 2.98
CA PHE A 97 10.33 1.96 4.22
C PHE A 97 11.55 2.83 3.94
N TYR A 98 11.90 3.69 4.89
CA TYR A 98 13.11 4.50 4.85
C TYR A 98 13.78 4.57 6.22
N THR A 99 15.01 5.07 6.23
CA THR A 99 15.72 5.44 7.45
C THR A 99 16.37 6.81 7.25
N VAL A 100 16.18 7.71 8.21
CA VAL A 100 16.81 9.05 8.27
C VAL A 100 17.32 9.23 9.68
N ASP A 101 18.60 9.59 9.83
CA ASP A 101 19.24 9.85 11.13
C ASP A 101 19.04 8.74 12.17
N GLY A 102 19.08 7.48 11.71
CA GLY A 102 18.88 6.29 12.56
C GLY A 102 17.42 6.01 12.96
N GLN A 103 16.47 6.86 12.55
CA GLN A 103 15.04 6.64 12.76
C GLN A 103 14.40 5.96 11.55
N ARG A 104 13.66 4.88 11.80
CA ARG A 104 12.86 4.19 10.78
C ARG A 104 11.54 4.92 10.57
N GLY A 105 11.11 4.96 9.33
CA GLY A 105 9.79 5.43 8.96
C GLY A 105 9.27 4.72 7.72
N GLU A 106 8.05 5.06 7.35
CA GLU A 106 7.38 4.52 6.18
C GLU A 106 6.77 5.63 5.33
N VAL A 107 6.72 5.37 4.03
CA VAL A 107 5.98 6.16 3.06
C VAL A 107 4.79 5.34 2.64
N VAL A 108 3.61 5.93 2.67
CA VAL A 108 2.36 5.31 2.23
C VAL A 108 1.78 6.17 1.12
N LEU A 109 1.64 5.59 -0.07
CA LEU A 109 1.16 6.27 -1.27
C LEU A 109 -0.20 5.71 -1.67
N ASP A 110 -1.19 6.59 -1.85
CA ASP A 110 -2.54 6.22 -2.27
C ASP A 110 -2.60 6.13 -3.80
N TYR A 111 -2.33 4.93 -4.32
CA TYR A 111 -2.23 4.74 -5.77
C TYR A 111 -3.58 4.79 -6.49
N ILE A 112 -4.70 4.75 -5.76
CA ILE A 112 -6.03 4.99 -6.34
C ILE A 112 -6.20 6.48 -6.67
N GLY A 113 -5.53 7.36 -5.91
CA GLY A 113 -5.49 8.80 -6.14
C GLY A 113 -4.49 9.27 -7.19
N ILE A 114 -3.98 8.41 -8.07
CA ILE A 114 -3.12 8.83 -9.18
C ILE A 114 -3.95 9.66 -10.15
N GLN A 115 -3.56 10.92 -10.33
CA GLN A 115 -4.23 11.85 -11.23
C GLN A 115 -3.28 12.29 -12.36
N PRO A 116 -3.49 11.84 -13.60
CA PRO A 116 -2.75 12.32 -14.76
C PRO A 116 -2.96 13.83 -14.96
N LEU A 117 -1.88 14.54 -15.32
CA LEU A 117 -1.93 15.98 -15.61
C LEU A 117 -1.93 16.30 -17.11
N ASN A 118 -1.73 15.29 -17.96
CA ASN A 118 -1.57 15.43 -19.42
C ASN A 118 -0.49 16.47 -19.81
N LEU A 119 0.54 16.63 -18.98
CA LEU A 119 1.71 17.45 -19.28
C LEU A 119 2.76 16.59 -20.00
N GLY A 120 3.43 17.17 -21.00
CA GLY A 120 4.50 16.48 -21.75
C GLY A 120 3.99 15.78 -23.01
N ASP A 121 4.81 14.88 -23.55
CA ASP A 121 4.45 14.04 -24.71
C ASP A 121 3.91 12.67 -24.22
N PRO A 122 2.60 12.38 -24.40
CA PRO A 122 1.96 11.18 -23.88
C PRO A 122 2.51 9.87 -24.46
N GLU A 123 3.15 9.91 -25.64
CA GLU A 123 3.81 8.75 -26.25
C GLU A 123 5.13 8.39 -25.55
N SER A 124 5.69 9.31 -24.76
CA SER A 124 6.99 9.15 -24.12
C SER A 124 6.91 9.12 -22.60
N GLU A 125 6.07 9.98 -22.02
CA GLU A 125 6.00 10.22 -20.59
C GLU A 125 4.57 10.43 -20.12
N MET A 126 4.33 10.14 -18.84
CA MET A 126 3.09 10.48 -18.16
C MET A 126 3.45 11.25 -16.90
N VAL A 127 3.08 12.52 -16.84
CA VAL A 127 3.19 13.35 -15.64
C VAL A 127 1.90 13.26 -14.85
N PHE A 128 2.01 12.96 -13.56
CA PHE A 128 0.86 12.74 -12.68
C PHE A 128 1.16 13.20 -11.25
N VAL A 129 0.11 13.45 -10.49
CA VAL A 129 0.20 13.67 -9.05
C VAL A 129 -0.42 12.52 -8.28
N VAL A 130 0.03 12.34 -7.04
CA VAL A 130 -0.57 11.35 -6.15
C VAL A 130 -0.40 11.76 -4.69
N PRO A 131 -1.44 11.61 -3.85
CA PRO A 131 -1.33 11.77 -2.41
C PRO A 131 -0.39 10.72 -1.79
N TYR A 132 0.46 11.16 -0.89
CA TYR A 132 1.24 10.26 -0.05
C TYR A 132 1.45 10.83 1.35
N ALA A 133 1.72 9.94 2.30
CA ALA A 133 2.02 10.27 3.68
C ALA A 133 3.38 9.72 4.10
N ILE A 134 4.05 10.47 4.98
CA ILE A 134 5.27 10.08 5.67
C ILE A 134 4.93 9.82 7.12
N ASN A 135 5.08 8.57 7.56
CA ASN A 135 4.90 8.20 8.96
C ASN A 135 6.27 7.97 9.59
N LYS A 136 6.55 8.70 10.67
CA LYS A 136 7.72 8.45 11.53
C LYS A 136 7.29 7.62 12.73
N GLN A 137 8.15 6.72 13.19
CA GLN A 137 7.86 5.92 14.37
C GLN A 137 7.55 6.83 15.58
N GLY A 138 6.33 6.74 16.12
CA GLY A 138 5.89 7.51 17.27
C GLY A 138 5.56 8.99 17.00
N GLY A 139 5.45 9.40 15.74
CA GLY A 139 5.09 10.77 15.34
C GLY A 139 3.78 10.86 14.55
N ASN A 140 3.43 12.09 14.16
CA ASN A 140 2.29 12.38 13.29
C ASN A 140 2.53 11.85 11.86
N SER A 141 1.44 11.57 11.16
CA SER A 141 1.43 11.34 9.71
C SER A 141 1.51 12.69 9.00
N LEU A 142 2.55 12.90 8.20
CA LEU A 142 2.73 14.13 7.42
C LEU A 142 2.26 13.88 5.99
N HIS A 143 1.28 14.62 5.51
CA HIS A 143 0.64 14.40 4.20
C HIS A 143 1.16 15.37 3.15
N TYR A 144 1.39 14.84 1.96
CA TYR A 144 1.96 15.54 0.83
C TYR A 144 1.19 15.19 -0.44
N LEU A 145 1.29 16.08 -1.41
CA LEU A 145 1.01 15.76 -2.81
C LEU A 145 2.35 15.65 -3.52
N GLY A 146 2.63 14.49 -4.12
CA GLY A 146 3.84 14.27 -4.91
C GLY A 146 3.56 14.44 -6.39
N LEU A 147 4.50 15.06 -7.10
CA LEU A 147 4.53 15.17 -8.56
C LEU A 147 5.51 14.15 -9.10
N PHE A 148 5.03 13.31 -10.01
CA PHE A 148 5.80 12.23 -10.57
C PHE A 148 5.75 12.26 -12.10
N ARG A 149 6.75 11.61 -12.69
CA ARG A 149 6.80 11.34 -14.11
C ARG A 149 7.15 9.88 -14.36
N LEU A 150 6.27 9.17 -15.04
CA LEU A 150 6.56 7.86 -15.61
C LEU A 150 7.23 8.06 -16.97
N LEU A 151 8.43 7.51 -17.13
CA LEU A 151 9.16 7.47 -18.40
C LEU A 151 9.04 6.06 -18.98
N HIS A 152 8.27 5.90 -20.06
CA HIS A 152 7.87 4.57 -20.56
C HIS A 152 9.06 3.78 -21.11
N LYS A 153 9.95 4.44 -21.87
CA LYS A 153 11.11 3.78 -22.50
C LYS A 153 12.17 3.39 -21.47
N GLU A 154 12.38 4.25 -20.49
CA GLU A 154 13.33 4.08 -19.39
C GLU A 154 12.78 3.18 -18.27
N LYS A 155 11.48 2.84 -18.33
CA LYS A 155 10.78 1.98 -17.38
C LYS A 155 11.00 2.40 -15.93
N LYS A 156 10.84 3.70 -15.64
CA LYS A 156 11.06 4.25 -14.30
C LYS A 156 10.06 5.36 -13.99
N VAL A 157 9.77 5.53 -12.71
CA VAL A 157 9.05 6.71 -12.19
C VAL A 157 10.05 7.62 -11.50
N GLU A 158 10.06 8.89 -11.90
CA GLU A 158 10.82 9.96 -11.25
C GLU A 158 9.92 10.75 -10.31
N HIS A 159 10.38 11.00 -9.07
CA HIS A 159 9.75 11.97 -8.17
C HIS A 159 10.32 13.35 -8.52
N LEU A 160 9.49 14.22 -9.08
CA LEU A 160 9.89 15.53 -9.59
C LEU A 160 9.87 16.61 -8.50
N ASP A 161 8.79 16.65 -7.72
CA ASP A 161 8.59 17.64 -6.66
C ASP A 161 7.51 17.17 -5.67
N TYR A 162 7.41 17.83 -4.52
CA TYR A 162 6.36 17.57 -3.54
C TYR A 162 5.90 18.87 -2.88
N VAL A 163 4.66 18.87 -2.40
CA VAL A 163 4.12 19.97 -1.58
C VAL A 163 3.47 19.41 -0.32
N PHE A 164 3.79 20.02 0.82
CA PHE A 164 3.18 19.69 2.10
C PHE A 164 1.73 20.19 2.15
N ILE A 165 0.82 19.29 2.54
CA ILE A 165 -0.60 19.60 2.66
C ILE A 165 -0.99 19.82 4.12
N GLY A 166 -0.55 18.94 5.02
CA GLY A 166 -0.88 19.04 6.44
C GLY A 166 -0.56 17.79 7.24
N ASP A 167 -0.82 17.85 8.54
CA ASP A 167 -0.57 16.77 9.49
C ASP A 167 -1.88 16.03 9.83
N ASN A 168 -1.80 14.70 9.95
CA ASN A 168 -2.91 13.82 10.36
C ASN A 168 -4.22 14.08 9.59
N LEU A 169 -4.10 14.33 8.29
CA LEU A 169 -5.25 14.58 7.42
C LEU A 169 -6.02 13.29 7.17
N LYS A 170 -7.34 13.41 7.06
CA LYS A 170 -8.20 12.32 6.60
C LYS A 170 -8.59 12.55 5.15
N GLU A 171 -8.66 11.48 4.38
CA GLU A 171 -9.17 11.48 2.99
C GLU A 171 -8.53 12.52 2.05
N LEU A 172 -7.21 12.70 2.11
CA LEU A 172 -6.52 13.55 1.13
C LEU A 172 -6.67 12.97 -0.28
N LYS A 173 -7.34 13.70 -1.16
CA LYS A 173 -7.57 13.39 -2.57
C LYS A 173 -7.01 14.51 -3.45
N ALA A 174 -6.60 14.15 -4.65
CA ALA A 174 -6.20 15.07 -5.69
C ALA A 174 -7.20 14.99 -6.83
N GLU A 175 -7.70 16.14 -7.28
CA GLU A 175 -8.62 16.24 -8.41
C GLU A 175 -8.08 17.25 -9.42
N VAL A 176 -8.41 17.05 -10.70
CA VAL A 176 -8.16 18.03 -11.77
C VAL A 176 -9.49 18.39 -12.41
N ASP A 177 -9.65 19.67 -12.75
CA ASP A 177 -10.91 20.19 -13.28
C ASP A 177 -11.25 19.58 -14.66
N HIS A 178 -10.22 19.37 -15.48
CA HIS A 178 -10.34 18.88 -16.86
C HIS A 178 -9.40 17.68 -17.09
N PRO A 179 -9.84 16.44 -16.78
CA PRO A 179 -8.97 15.25 -16.78
C PRO A 179 -8.46 14.84 -18.16
N PHE A 180 -9.03 15.39 -19.24
CA PHE A 180 -8.61 15.12 -20.62
C PHE A 180 -7.82 16.28 -21.24
N ASP A 181 -7.71 17.41 -20.53
CA ASP A 181 -6.92 18.57 -20.95
C ASP A 181 -5.65 18.66 -20.11
N VAL A 182 -4.75 19.54 -20.55
CA VAL A 182 -3.55 19.90 -19.78
C VAL A 182 -3.99 20.56 -18.46
N SER A 183 -3.59 19.96 -17.34
CA SER A 183 -3.92 20.47 -16.02
C SER A 183 -2.75 21.28 -15.44
N GLU A 184 -2.92 22.60 -15.36
CA GLU A 184 -1.94 23.53 -14.76
C GLU A 184 -2.18 23.77 -13.26
N ALA A 185 -3.21 23.14 -12.69
CA ALA A 185 -3.51 23.15 -11.26
C ALA A 185 -4.13 21.83 -10.83
N VAL A 186 -3.98 21.53 -9.55
CA VAL A 186 -4.59 20.38 -8.88
C VAL A 186 -5.36 20.89 -7.67
N LEU A 187 -6.58 20.39 -7.48
CA LEU A 187 -7.37 20.63 -6.29
C LEU A 187 -7.10 19.53 -5.26
N ALA A 188 -6.41 19.86 -4.18
CA ALA A 188 -6.23 18.96 -3.05
C ALA A 188 -7.42 19.12 -2.09
N LYS A 189 -8.19 18.05 -1.90
CA LYS A 189 -9.34 18.01 -0.98
C LYS A 189 -9.01 17.10 0.18
N TYR A 190 -9.28 17.52 1.40
CA TYR A 190 -9.02 16.72 2.60
C TYR A 190 -9.91 17.15 3.75
N ILE A 191 -10.02 16.28 4.75
CA ILE A 191 -10.66 16.58 6.03
C ILE A 191 -9.56 16.92 7.04
N ALA A 192 -9.62 18.13 7.56
CA ALA A 192 -8.76 18.64 8.63
C ALA A 192 -9.48 18.53 9.98
N GLY A 193 -8.71 18.41 11.06
CA GLY A 193 -9.24 18.37 12.43
C GLY A 193 -9.50 16.97 12.97
N ASP A 194 -9.99 16.92 14.21
CA ASP A 194 -10.34 15.68 14.90
C ASP A 194 -11.81 15.31 14.66
N ASP A 195 -12.26 14.16 15.20
CA ASP A 195 -13.63 13.68 15.02
C ASP A 195 -14.70 14.66 15.54
N ALA A 196 -14.33 15.56 16.47
CA ALA A 196 -15.26 16.52 17.05
C ALA A 196 -15.36 17.81 16.23
N ASN A 197 -14.32 18.18 15.48
CA ASN A 197 -14.27 19.42 14.71
C ASN A 197 -13.59 19.20 13.35
N SER A 198 -14.21 18.36 12.52
CA SER A 198 -13.75 18.05 11.16
C SER A 198 -14.26 19.09 10.15
N GLU A 199 -13.36 19.66 9.35
CA GLU A 199 -13.66 20.59 8.27
C GLU A 199 -13.15 20.04 6.94
N VAL A 200 -13.97 20.13 5.88
CA VAL A 200 -13.53 19.83 4.52
C VAL A 200 -12.80 21.05 3.98
N VAL A 201 -11.53 20.86 3.63
CA VAL A 201 -10.67 21.90 3.09
C VAL A 201 -10.32 21.57 1.66
N GLU A 202 -10.39 22.59 0.80
CA GLU A 202 -9.95 22.51 -0.58
C GLU A 202 -8.81 23.51 -0.82
N LYS A 203 -7.73 23.03 -1.42
CA LYS A 203 -6.56 23.85 -1.74
C LYS A 203 -6.19 23.67 -3.21
N GLN A 204 -6.25 24.76 -3.98
CA GLN A 204 -5.78 24.75 -5.35
C GLN A 204 -4.25 24.91 -5.36
N ILE A 205 -3.56 24.04 -6.09
CA ILE A 205 -2.11 23.97 -6.16
C ILE A 205 -1.70 24.06 -7.62
N LYS A 206 -1.05 25.15 -8.00
CA LYS A 206 -0.55 25.35 -9.37
C LYS A 206 0.64 24.43 -9.65
N VAL A 207 0.71 23.89 -10.85
CA VAL A 207 1.72 22.91 -11.26
C VAL A 207 2.31 23.25 -12.63
N LYS A 208 3.59 22.96 -12.80
CA LYS A 208 4.35 22.99 -14.06
C LYS A 208 4.89 21.59 -14.32
N PRO A 209 5.34 21.27 -15.55
CA PRO A 209 5.79 19.92 -15.92
C PRO A 209 6.81 19.28 -14.97
N THR A 210 7.62 20.08 -14.27
CA THR A 210 8.70 19.58 -13.40
C THR A 210 8.60 20.02 -11.94
N ARG A 211 7.57 20.79 -11.55
CA ARG A 211 7.47 21.35 -10.18
C ARG A 211 6.09 21.91 -9.85
N PHE A 212 5.78 21.96 -8.57
CA PHE A 212 4.71 22.81 -8.06
C PHE A 212 5.14 24.28 -8.05
N VAL A 213 4.18 25.19 -8.23
CA VAL A 213 4.39 26.63 -8.10
C VAL A 213 4.13 26.99 -6.64
N LYS A 214 5.19 27.45 -5.94
CA LYS A 214 5.06 27.96 -4.57
C LYS A 214 4.31 29.30 -4.61
N GLU A 215 3.30 29.41 -3.76
CA GLU A 215 2.58 30.67 -3.49
C GLU A 215 3.44 31.62 -2.64
#